data_AF-A0A7V5LZC5-F1
#
_entry.id   AF-A0A7V5LZC5-F1
#
_cell.length_a   1.000
_cell.length_b   1.000
_cell.length_c   1.000
_cell.angle_alpha   90.00
_cell.angle_beta   90.00
_cell.angle_gamma   90.00
#
_symmetry.space_group_name_H-M   'P 1'
#
loop_
_entity.id
_entity.type
_entity.pdbx_description
1 polymer ?
#
loop_
_entity_poly.entity_id
_entity_poly.type
_entity_poly.pdbx_seq_one_letter_code
_entity_poly.pdbx_strand_id
1 'polypeptide(L)'
;MEKSEKTSLFSLLINLLLAFLKYLLGILSGSLALIADSIHSLSDVIGSAAMLIGLRISKRKSKSFPYGLYKVENLIAFISSLLILFAGYK
;
A
#
# COMPACT_ATOMS: atom_id res chain seq x y z
N MET A 1 11.18 8.59 -14.15
CA MET A 1 10.50 7.53 -13.39
C MET A 1 11.03 6.19 -13.85
N GLU A 2 11.79 5.52 -12.99
CA GLU A 2 12.22 4.13 -13.18
C GLU A 2 11.00 3.19 -13.24
N LYS A 3 11.17 1.99 -13.79
CA LYS A 3 10.11 0.97 -13.91
C LYS A 3 9.36 0.74 -12.58
N SER A 4 10.06 0.69 -11.45
CA SER A 4 9.46 0.43 -10.13
C SER A 4 8.52 1.54 -9.63
N GLU A 5 8.77 2.81 -10.00
CA GLU A 5 7.87 3.92 -9.65
C GLU A 5 6.58 3.88 -10.47
N LYS A 6 6.69 3.53 -11.75
CA LYS A 6 5.51 3.40 -12.63
C LYS A 6 4.61 2.26 -12.17
N THR A 7 5.20 1.11 -11.82
CA THR A 7 4.44 -0.03 -11.30
C THR A 7 3.77 0.31 -9.98
N SER A 8 4.47 0.95 -9.03
CA SER A 8 3.86 1.36 -7.75
C SER A 8 2.72 2.36 -7.92
N LEU A 9 2.86 3.35 -8.81
CA LEU A 9 1.78 4.29 -9.12
C LEU A 9 0.56 3.59 -9.73
N PHE A 10 0.80 2.65 -10.63
CA PHE A 10 -0.28 1.89 -11.27
C PHE A 10 -1.00 1.00 -10.26
N SER A 11 -0.25 0.31 -9.40
CA SER A 11 -0.81 -0.47 -8.29
C SER A 11 -1.63 0.39 -7.33
N LEU A 12 -1.16 1.59 -7.00
CA LEU A 12 -1.89 2.53 -6.15
C LEU A 12 -3.23 2.97 -6.79
N LEU A 13 -3.20 3.36 -8.07
CA LEU A 13 -4.38 3.76 -8.82
C LEU A 13 -5.43 2.64 -8.90
N ILE A 14 -4.99 1.40 -9.19
CA ILE A 14 -5.88 0.25 -9.25
C ILE A 14 -6.51 -0.04 -7.89
N ASN A 15 -5.71 -0.09 -6.81
CA ASN A 15 -6.25 -0.35 -5.47
C ASN A 15 -7.25 0.73 -5.04
N LEU A 16 -6.98 1.99 -5.38
CA LEU A 16 -7.86 3.11 -5.04
C LEU A 16 -9.19 3.00 -5.79
N LEU A 17 -9.14 2.66 -7.08
CA LEU A 17 -10.35 2.40 -7.86
C LEU A 17 -11.13 1.20 -7.30
N LEU A 18 -10.43 0.12 -6.94
CA LEU A 18 -11.04 -1.10 -6.40
C LEU A 18 -11.75 -0.84 -5.06
N ALA A 19 -11.10 -0.11 -4.15
CA ALA A 19 -11.66 0.28 -2.87
C ALA A 19 -12.93 1.14 -3.04
N PHE A 20 -12.90 2.10 -3.98
CA PHE A 20 -14.04 2.93 -4.29
C PHE A 20 -15.23 2.13 -4.85
N LEU A 21 -14.98 1.21 -5.78
CA LEU A 21 -16.02 0.33 -6.33
C LEU A 21 -16.63 -0.58 -5.26
N LYS A 22 -15.81 -1.21 -4.41
CA LYS A 22 -16.30 -2.06 -3.31
C LYS A 22 -17.18 -1.27 -2.34
N TYR A 23 -16.79 -0.04 -2.02
CA TYR A 23 -17.57 0.84 -1.14
C TYR A 23 -18.92 1.21 -1.77
N LEU A 24 -18.93 1.65 -3.03
CA LEU A 24 -20.17 1.97 -3.75
C LEU A 24 -21.10 0.75 -3.83
N LEU A 25 -20.57 -0.40 -4.24
CA LEU A 25 -21.33 -1.63 -4.36
C LEU A 25 -21.81 -2.13 -2.99
N GLY A 26 -21.06 -1.88 -1.92
CA GLY A 26 -21.42 -2.24 -0.56
C GLY A 26 -22.60 -1.45 -0.04
N ILE A 27 -22.64 -0.14 -0.32
CA ILE A 27 -23.79 0.71 0.01
C ILE A 27 -25.00 0.32 -0.84
N LEU A 28 -24.82 0.17 -2.16
CA LEU A 28 -25.91 -0.17 -3.08
C LEU A 28 -26.54 -1.54 -2.76
N SER A 29 -25.73 -2.51 -2.38
CA SER A 29 -26.20 -3.86 -2.04
C SER A 29 -26.65 -4.01 -0.59
N GLY A 30 -26.43 -3.01 0.27
CA GLY A 30 -26.66 -3.11 1.72
C GLY A 30 -25.81 -4.18 2.43
N SER A 31 -24.70 -4.62 1.82
CA SER A 31 -23.91 -5.75 2.30
C SER A 31 -22.80 -5.30 3.24
N LEU A 32 -22.95 -5.63 4.52
CA LEU A 32 -21.92 -5.42 5.55
C LEU A 32 -20.60 -6.11 5.19
N ALA A 33 -20.65 -7.27 4.53
CA ALA A 33 -19.46 -7.99 4.09
C ALA A 33 -18.67 -7.21 3.02
N LEU A 34 -19.37 -6.60 2.05
CA LEU A 34 -18.73 -5.77 1.02
C LEU A 34 -18.19 -4.46 1.59
N ILE A 35 -18.88 -3.87 2.57
CA ILE A 35 -18.38 -2.69 3.29
C ILE A 35 -17.12 -3.04 4.09
N ALA A 36 -17.10 -4.17 4.80
CA ALA A 36 -15.89 -4.65 5.48
C ALA A 36 -14.73 -4.88 4.51
N ASP A 37 -14.99 -5.51 3.36
CA ASP A 37 -13.99 -5.74 2.31
C ASP A 37 -13.52 -4.41 1.67
N SER A 38 -14.37 -3.38 1.62
CA SER A 38 -13.97 -2.04 1.17
C SER A 38 -12.99 -1.37 2.14
N ILE A 39 -13.16 -1.57 3.46
CA ILE A 39 -12.22 -1.08 4.50
C ILE A 39 -10.87 -1.79 4.38
N HIS A 40 -10.87 -3.09 4.11
CA HIS A 40 -9.65 -3.84 3.84
C HIS A 40 -8.91 -3.27 2.63
N SER A 41 -9.60 -3.10 1.50
CA SER A 41 -9.00 -2.47 0.31
C SER A 41 -8.55 -1.03 0.53
N LEU A 42 -9.17 -0.28 1.44
CA LEU A 42 -8.69 1.04 1.83
C LEU A 42 -7.32 0.97 2.55
N SER A 43 -7.13 -0.05 3.38
CA SER A 43 -5.85 -0.32 4.05
C SER A 43 -4.75 -0.66 3.04
N ASP A 44 -5.08 -1.39 1.98
CA ASP A 44 -4.15 -1.71 0.88
C ASP A 44 -3.73 -0.47 0.09
N VAL A 45 -4.65 0.48 -0.11
CA VAL A 45 -4.34 1.78 -0.72
C VAL A 45 -3.34 2.56 0.12
N ILE A 46 -3.56 2.63 1.45
CA ILE A 46 -2.66 3.30 2.39
C ILE A 46 -1.29 2.62 2.38
N GLY A 47 -1.24 1.28 2.40
CA GLY A 47 0.00 0.52 2.30
C GLY A 47 0.76 0.78 1.00
N SER A 48 0.06 0.81 -0.14
CA SER A 48 0.62 1.14 -1.44
C SER A 48 1.15 2.58 -1.49
N ALA A 49 0.47 3.53 -0.84
CA ALA A 49 0.92 4.92 -0.74
C ALA A 49 2.19 5.04 0.09
N ALA A 50 2.23 4.36 1.24
CA ALA A 50 3.40 4.30 2.10
C ALA A 50 4.60 3.67 1.39
N MET A 51 4.39 2.60 0.61
CA MET A 51 5.42 1.97 -0.22
C MET A 51 5.98 2.95 -1.26
N LEU A 52 5.11 3.68 -1.96
CA LEU A 52 5.53 4.66 -2.97
C LEU A 52 6.35 5.80 -2.36
N ILE A 53 5.94 6.31 -1.20
CA ILE A 53 6.69 7.31 -0.43
C ILE A 53 8.03 6.72 0.02
N GLY A 54 8.04 5.48 0.53
CA GLY A 54 9.23 4.75 0.95
C GLY A 54 10.25 4.57 -0.18
N LEU A 55 9.79 4.20 -1.37
CA LEU A 55 10.63 4.10 -2.58
C LEU A 55 11.24 5.46 -2.95
N ARG A 56 10.46 6.54 -2.85
CA ARG A 56 10.92 7.89 -3.15
C ARG A 56 11.97 8.38 -2.14
N ILE A 57 11.83 8.01 -0.86
CA ILE A 57 12.79 8.29 0.21
C ILE A 57 14.04 7.41 0.08
N SER A 58 13.87 6.13 -0.23
CA SER A 58 14.95 5.15 -0.44
C SER A 58 15.96 5.63 -1.50
N LYS A 59 15.46 6.27 -2.56
CA LYS A 59 16.27 6.85 -3.63
C LYS A 59 16.92 8.20 -3.30
N ARG A 60 16.51 8.89 -2.23
CA ARG A 60 17.18 10.13 -1.82
C ARG A 60 18.57 9.80 -1.26
N LYS A 61 19.60 10.09 -2.05
CA LYS A 61 21.00 10.07 -1.61
C LYS A 61 21.28 11.31 -0.76
N SER A 62 21.91 11.11 0.39
CA SER A 62 22.42 12.18 1.26
C SER A 62 23.91 11.96 1.51
N LYS A 63 24.66 13.00 1.91
CA LYS A 63 26.10 12.90 2.21
C LYS A 63 26.41 11.79 3.25
N SER A 64 25.50 11.53 4.18
CA SER A 64 25.62 10.46 5.19
C SER A 64 25.18 9.07 4.69
N PHE A 65 24.48 8.98 3.56
CA PHE A 65 23.99 7.72 2.97
C PHE A 65 24.24 7.70 1.44
N PRO A 66 25.50 7.47 1.01
CA PRO A 66 25.90 7.54 -0.41
C PRO A 66 25.24 6.48 -1.31
N TYR A 67 24.77 5.37 -0.73
CA TYR A 67 24.05 4.30 -1.41
C TYR A 67 22.51 4.46 -1.39
N GLY A 68 21.97 5.49 -0.75
CA GLY A 68 20.53 5.64 -0.53
C GLY A 68 19.99 4.80 0.63
N LEU A 69 18.77 5.08 1.06
CA LEU A 69 18.08 4.41 2.17
C LEU A 69 17.41 3.09 1.71
N TYR A 70 18.14 2.26 0.97
CA TYR A 70 17.60 1.01 0.39
C TYR A 70 17.01 0.05 1.42
N LYS A 71 17.50 0.08 2.67
CA LYS A 71 16.97 -0.72 3.78
C LYS A 71 15.54 -0.34 4.21
N VAL A 72 15.05 0.85 3.85
CA VAL A 72 13.69 1.29 4.18
C VAL A 72 12.64 0.40 3.50
N GLU A 73 12.91 -0.08 2.28
CA GLU A 73 12.02 -1.00 1.58
C GLU A 73 11.87 -2.33 2.34
N ASN A 74 12.99 -2.92 2.79
CA ASN A 74 12.96 -4.12 3.61
C ASN A 74 12.24 -3.92 4.94
N LEU A 75 12.38 -2.73 5.57
CA LEU A 75 11.72 -2.43 6.82
C LEU A 75 10.20 -2.33 6.64
N ILE A 76 9.75 -1.66 5.58
CA ILE A 76 8.32 -1.57 5.23
C ILE A 76 7.76 -2.97 4.95
N ALA A 77 8.45 -3.79 4.16
CA ALA A 77 8.03 -5.16 3.86
C ALA A 77 7.92 -6.02 5.13
N PHE A 78 8.88 -5.89 6.06
CA PHE A 78 8.86 -6.61 7.33
C PHE A 78 7.68 -6.19 8.23
N ILE A 79 7.42 -4.88 8.35
CA ILE A 79 6.28 -4.36 9.12
C ILE A 79 4.96 -4.82 8.48
N SER A 80 4.84 -4.72 7.16
CA SER A 80 3.66 -5.22 6.44
C SER A 80 3.43 -6.71 6.65
N SER A 81 4.48 -7.55 6.64
CA SER A 81 4.31 -8.98 6.89
C SER A 81 3.83 -9.27 8.31
N LEU A 82 4.33 -8.54 9.31
CA LEU A 82 3.86 -8.65 10.69
C LEU A 82 2.39 -8.23 10.83
N LEU A 83 1.98 -7.15 10.17
CA LEU A 83 0.59 -6.69 10.17
C LEU A 83 -0.35 -7.71 9.54
N ILE A 84 0.01 -8.32 8.41
CA ILE A 84 -0.77 -9.37 7.76
C ILE A 84 -0.90 -10.60 8.67
N LEU A 85 0.20 -11.00 9.31
CA LEU A 85 0.21 -12.14 10.23
C LEU A 85 -0.70 -11.89 11.44
N PHE A 86 -0.69 -10.67 11.98
CA PHE A 86 -1.58 -10.28 13.06
C PHE A 86 -3.05 -10.20 12.62
N ALA A 87 -3.32 -9.69 11.42
CA ALA A 87 -4.66 -9.57 10.87
C ALA A 87 -5.29 -10.94 10.55
N GLY A 88 -4.52 -11.93 10.11
CA GLY A 88 -5.02 -13.28 9.79
C GLY A 88 -5.06 -14.24 10.98
N TYR A 89 -4.41 -13.92 12.11
CA TYR A 89 -4.48 -14.71 13.33
C TYR A 89 -5.84 -14.56 14.05
N LYS A 90 -6.65 -13.56 13.68
CA LYS A 90 -7.98 -13.29 14.25
C LYS A 90 -9.04 -13.28 13.16
#